data_AF-A0A6J5F6Z1-F1
#
_entry.id   AF-A0A6J5F6Z1-F1
#
_cell.length_a   1.000
_cell.length_b   1.000
_cell.length_c   1.000
_cell.angle_alpha   90.00
_cell.angle_beta   90.00
_cell.angle_gamma   90.00
#
_symmetry.space_group_name_H-M   'P 1'
#
loop_
_entity.id
_entity.type
_entity.pdbx_description
1 polymer ?
#
loop_
_entity_poly.entity_id
_entity_poly.type
_entity_poly.pdbx_seq_one_letter_code
_entity_poly.pdbx_strand_id
1 'polypeptide(L)' 'MTLAAIDRLVHHSTIFELNVESYRRRKASDKPKERRRQLPADNPNGATTMSN' A
#
# COMPACT_ATOMS: atom_id res chain seq x y z
N MET A 1 -35.62 -3.88 -6.49
CA MET A 1 -35.12 -2.52 -6.84
C MET A 1 -33.71 -2.52 -7.45
N THR A 2 -32.85 -3.46 -7.05
CA THR A 2 -31.46 -3.58 -7.53
C THR A 2 -31.33 -3.94 -9.01
N LEU A 3 -32.16 -4.86 -9.52
CA LEU A 3 -32.11 -5.28 -10.93
C LEU A 3 -32.39 -4.13 -11.91
N ALA A 4 -33.38 -3.29 -11.62
CA ALA A 4 -33.69 -2.11 -12.43
C ALA A 4 -32.56 -1.06 -12.41
N ALA A 5 -31.72 -1.04 -11.38
CA ALA A 5 -30.56 -0.16 -11.33
C ALA A 5 -29.41 -0.70 -12.20
N ILE A 6 -29.16 -2.01 -12.15
CA ILE A 6 -28.13 -2.67 -12.97
C ILE A 6 -28.49 -2.56 -14.46
N ASP A 7 -29.74 -2.86 -14.81
CA ASP A 7 -30.25 -2.77 -16.19
C ASP A 7 -30.00 -1.38 -16.80
N ARG A 8 -30.42 -0.32 -16.10
CA ARG A 8 -30.21 1.07 -16.53
C ARG A 8 -28.73 1.45 -16.62
N LEU A 9 -27.88 0.93 -15.75
CA LEU A 9 -26.44 1.20 -15.77
C LEU A 9 -25.78 0.54 -16.99
N VAL A 10 -26.12 -0.72 -17.27
CA VAL A 10 -25.53 -1.48 -18.37
C VAL A 10 -25.97 -0.94 -19.73
N HIS A 11 -27.21 -0.47 -19.85
CA HIS A 11 -27.79 -0.01 -21.13
C HIS A 11 -27.03 1.16 -21.80
N HIS A 12 -26.42 2.06 -21.02
CA HIS A 12 -25.69 3.23 -21.55
C HIS A 12 -24.23 3.30 -21.09
N SER A 13 -23.63 2.18 -20.71
CA SER A 13 -22.22 2.14 -20.32
C SER A 13 -21.33 1.60 -21.42
N THR A 14 -20.11 2.13 -21.51
CA THR A 14 -19.00 1.43 -22.13
C THR A 14 -18.26 0.65 -21.05
N ILE A 15 -18.25 -0.68 -21.16
CA ILE A 15 -17.68 -1.57 -20.14
C ILE A 15 -16.20 -1.82 -20.47
N PHE A 16 -15.34 -1.59 -19.48
CA PHE A 16 -13.90 -1.89 -19.58
C PHE A 16 -13.51 -2.96 -18.57
N GLU A 17 -12.80 -3.97 -19.03
CA GLU A 17 -12.14 -4.95 -18.18
C GLU A 17 -10.68 -4.55 -17.99
N LEU A 18 -10.26 -4.35 -16.74
CA LEU A 18 -8.92 -3.92 -16.39
C LEU A 18 -8.26 -4.94 -15.47
N ASN A 19 -7.50 -5.87 -16.06
CA ASN A 19 -6.73 -6.89 -15.33
C ASN A 19 -5.30 -6.41 -15.00
N VAL A 20 -5.20 -5.21 -14.43
CA VAL A 20 -3.91 -4.56 -14.13
C VAL A 20 -3.59 -4.60 -12.65
N GLU A 21 -2.30 -4.66 -12.30
CA GLU A 21 -1.87 -4.59 -10.91
C GLU A 21 -2.16 -3.21 -10.28
N SER A 22 -2.49 -3.22 -8.98
CA SER A 22 -2.80 -2.01 -8.22
C SER A 22 -1.63 -1.02 -8.26
N TYR A 23 -1.92 0.20 -8.74
CA TYR A 23 -0.95 1.29 -8.72
C TYR A 23 -0.45 1.58 -7.29
N ARG A 24 -1.36 1.56 -6.31
CA ARG A 24 -1.00 1.79 -4.90
C ARG A 24 -0.05 0.72 -4.39
N ARG A 25 -0.27 -0.54 -4.77
CA ARG A 25 0.61 -1.66 -4.41
C ARG A 25 2.02 -1.45 -4.98
N ARG A 26 2.14 -1.15 -6.28
CA ARG A 26 3.44 -0.84 -6.91
C ARG A 26 4.18 0.28 -6.19
N LYS A 27 3.52 1.42 -5.96
CA LYS A 27 4.11 2.56 -5.24
C LYS A 27 4.48 2.25 -3.79
N ALA A 28 3.72 1.38 -3.11
CA ALA A 28 4.03 0.96 -1.75
C ALA A 28 5.23 0.00 -1.72
N SER A 29 5.40 -0.85 -2.73
CA SER A 29 6.57 -1.74 -2.89
C SER A 29 7.85 -1.00 -3.26
N ASP A 30 7.75 0.17 -3.89
CA ASP A 30 8.91 1.03 -4.20
C ASP A 30 9.46 1.75 -2.94
N LYS A 31 8.60 2.10 -1.98
CA LYS A 31 8.95 2.81 -0.73
C LYS A 31 9.84 2.06 0.29
N PRO A 32 9.72 0.74 0.53
CA PRO A 32 10.52 0.05 1.54
C PRO A 32 12.01 -0.01 1.20
N LYS A 33 12.41 0.16 -0.07
CA LYS A 33 13.83 0.31 -0.42
C LYS A 33 14.44 1.58 0.17
N GLU A 34 13.65 2.61 0.44
CA GLU A 34 14.14 3.89 0.98
C GLU A 34 14.08 3.91 2.51
N ARG A 35 13.00 3.40 3.12
CA ARG A 35 12.91 3.29 4.59
C ARG A 35 13.88 2.28 5.20
N ARG A 36 14.17 1.15 4.52
CA ARG A 36 15.17 0.19 5.02
C ARG A 36 16.61 0.74 4.95
N ARG A 37 16.87 1.77 4.13
CA ARG A 37 18.14 2.50 4.10
C ARG A 37 18.26 3.58 5.17
N GLN A 38 17.16 3.93 5.84
CA GLN A 38 17.10 5.00 6.84
C GLN A 38 16.84 4.51 8.27
N LEU A 39 16.72 3.21 8.52
CA LEU A 39 16.76 2.73 9.90
C LEU A 39 18.19 2.96 10.42
N PRO A 40 18.40 3.77 11.47
CA PRO A 40 19.66 3.76 12.18
C PRO A 40 19.84 2.34 12.69
N ALA A 41 21.03 1.76 12.50
CA ALA A 41 21.39 0.54 13.21
C ALA A 41 21.17 0.79 14.71
N ASP A 42 20.26 0.03 15.33
CA ASP A 42 20.09 0.04 16.78
C ASP A 42 21.48 -0.14 17.41
N ASN A 43 21.95 0.90 18.10
CA ASN A 43 23.25 0.93 18.72
C ASN A 43 23.19 0.08 20.00
N PRO A 44 23.91 -1.06 20.11
CA PRO A 44 23.81 -1.94 21.27
C PRO A 44 24.50 -1.39 22.54
N ASN A 45 25.07 -0.18 22.50
CA ASN A 45 25.97 0.33 23.54
C ASN A 45 25.32 1.28 24.56
N GLY A 46 23.99 1.31 24.65
CA GLY A 46 23.24 2.19 25.57
C GLY A 46 22.95 1.63 26.97
N ALA A 47 23.48 0.46 27.33
CA ALA A 47 23.33 -0.09 28.68
C ALA A 47 24.34 0.57 29.62
N THR A 48 24.03 1.81 30.03
CA THR A 48 24.77 2.59 31.00
C THR A 48 25.01 1.79 32.28
N THR A 49 26.28 1.52 32.53
CA THR A 49 26.87 1.26 33.84
C THR A 49 26.39 2.30 34.86
N MET A 50 25.47 1.90 35.75
CA MET A 50 25.22 2.62 37.00
C MET A 50 25.87 1.80 38.12
N SER A 51 27.16 2.05 38.32
CA SER A 51 27.85 1.78 39.57
C SER A 51 27.82 3.05 40.40
N ASN A 52 27.10 3.04 41.52
CA ASN A 52 27.42 3.75 42.76
C ASN A 52 26.61 3.15 43.90
#